data_AF-A0A7M3WQK8-F1
#
_entry.id   AF-A0A7M3WQK8-F1
#
_cell.length_a   1.000
_cell.length_b   1.000
_cell.length_c   1.000
_cell.angle_alpha   90.00
_cell.angle_beta   90.00
_cell.angle_gamma   90.00
#
_symmetry.space_group_name_H-M   'P 1'
#
loop_
_entity.id
_entity.type
_entity.pdbx_description
1 polymer ?
#
loop_
_entity_poly.entity_id
_entity_poly.type
_entity_poly.pdbx_seq_one_letter_code
_entity_poly.pdbx_strand_id
1 'polypeptide(L)'
;MLVHYLLALKESLRTLVLIGALATGGAALLILGLGMDTPWAPWERDSNVMFPPVLFTLATFVATVTFCASTVVYHTLLKSFTDNADKWWRTTGGVFLLAYGLYSFGSGTYEAAIMLNLLHLIVGLPSLILIPRALMSNPNIMAQT
;
A
#
# COMPACT_ATOMS: atom_id res chain seq x y z
N MET A 1 -14.44 -12.56 16.67
CA MET A 1 -13.81 -12.31 15.34
C MET A 1 -13.21 -10.91 15.22
N LEU A 2 -13.96 -9.82 15.43
CA LEU A 2 -13.47 -8.42 15.32
C LEU A 2 -12.16 -8.14 16.10
N VAL A 3 -12.05 -8.68 17.32
CA VAL A 3 -10.89 -8.50 18.20
C VAL A 3 -9.57 -8.94 17.56
N HIS A 4 -9.57 -10.02 16.76
CA HIS A 4 -8.36 -10.52 16.10
C HIS A 4 -7.85 -9.55 15.04
N TYR A 5 -8.75 -8.93 14.28
CA TYR A 5 -8.39 -7.90 13.29
C TYR A 5 -7.88 -6.62 13.96
N LEU A 6 -8.47 -6.20 15.08
CA LEU A 6 -8.00 -5.05 15.84
C LEU A 6 -6.60 -5.28 16.43
N LEU A 7 -6.33 -6.48 16.93
CA LEU A 7 -5.01 -6.86 17.45
C LEU A 7 -3.98 -6.90 16.32
N ALA A 8 -4.31 -7.52 15.17
CA ALA A 8 -3.45 -7.55 13.99
C ALA A 8 -3.08 -6.15 13.49
N LEU A 9 -4.05 -5.23 13.46
CA LEU A 9 -3.82 -3.82 13.10
C LEU A 9 -2.92 -3.11 14.12
N LYS A 10 -3.16 -3.31 15.42
CA LYS A 10 -2.35 -2.74 16.49
C LYS A 10 -0.89 -3.20 16.40
N GLU A 11 -0.66 -4.48 16.16
CA GLU A 11 0.68 -5.06 16.02
C GLU A 11 1.39 -4.57 14.75
N SER A 12 0.62 -4.33 13.70
CA SER A 12 1.16 -3.83 12.44
C SER A 12 1.41 -2.32 12.43
N LEU A 13 0.99 -1.55 13.46
CA LEU A 13 0.98 -0.09 13.42
C LEU A 13 2.35 0.52 13.10
N ARG A 14 3.42 0.00 13.69
CA ARG A 14 4.80 0.46 13.39
C ARG A 14 5.18 0.19 11.93
N THR A 15 4.83 -0.98 11.42
CA THR A 15 5.07 -1.38 10.03
C THR A 15 4.27 -0.51 9.06
N LEU A 16 2.99 -0.22 9.37
CA LEU A 16 2.13 0.65 8.58
C LEU A 16 2.70 2.07 8.49
N VAL A 17 3.12 2.64 9.63
CA VAL A 17 3.74 3.97 9.67
C VAL A 17 5.06 3.99 8.88
N LEU A 18 5.89 2.95 9.00
CA LEU A 18 7.13 2.85 8.23
C LEU A 18 6.87 2.82 6.73
N ILE A 19 5.94 1.97 6.26
CA ILE A 19 5.60 1.88 4.84
C ILE A 19 5.00 3.20 4.35
N GLY A 20 4.13 3.84 5.14
CA GLY A 20 3.58 5.17 4.83
C GLY A 20 4.67 6.26 4.73
N ALA A 21 5.65 6.24 5.62
CA ALA A 21 6.79 7.16 5.58
C ALA A 21 7.65 6.94 4.33
N LEU A 22 7.93 5.68 3.96
CA LEU A 22 8.62 5.34 2.72
C LEU A 22 7.84 5.82 1.49
N ALA A 23 6.52 5.65 1.48
CA ALA A 23 5.67 6.10 0.39
C ALA A 23 5.72 7.62 0.23
N THR A 24 5.55 8.35 1.33
CA THR A 24 5.55 9.82 1.33
C THR A 24 6.92 10.38 0.97
N GLY A 25 7.98 9.80 1.52
CA GLY A 25 9.36 10.18 1.17
C GLY A 25 9.68 9.87 -0.30
N GLY A 26 9.22 8.72 -0.80
CA GLY A 26 9.32 8.34 -2.21
C GLY A 26 8.57 9.32 -3.12
N ALA A 27 7.31 9.63 -2.79
CA ALA A 27 6.51 10.62 -3.52
C ALA A 27 7.16 12.01 -3.49
N ALA A 28 7.65 12.46 -2.33
CA ALA A 28 8.35 13.74 -2.21
C ALA A 28 9.60 13.78 -3.10
N LEU A 29 10.38 12.70 -3.12
CA LEU A 29 11.57 12.61 -3.97
C LEU A 29 11.21 12.65 -5.46
N LEU A 30 10.24 11.85 -5.89
CA LEU A 30 9.85 11.77 -7.30
C LEU A 30 9.19 13.07 -7.78
N ILE A 31 8.27 13.63 -7.00
CA ILE A 31 7.44 14.76 -7.44
C ILE A 31 8.11 16.10 -7.13
N LEU A 32 8.55 16.32 -5.89
CA LEU A 32 9.11 17.60 -5.47
C LEU A 32 10.61 17.68 -5.76
N GLY A 33 11.32 16.55 -5.69
CA GLY A 33 12.75 16.48 -5.95
C GLY A 33 13.09 16.39 -7.45
N LEU A 34 12.47 15.44 -8.15
CA LEU A 34 12.72 15.21 -9.58
C LEU A 34 11.76 15.98 -10.51
N GLY A 35 10.68 16.56 -9.97
CA GLY A 35 9.71 17.32 -10.76
C GLY A 35 8.76 16.45 -11.57
N MET A 36 8.59 15.16 -11.23
CA MET A 36 7.71 14.27 -11.98
C MET A 36 6.24 14.66 -11.85
N ASP A 37 5.49 14.47 -12.93
CA ASP A 37 4.06 14.66 -12.97
C ASP A 37 3.32 13.87 -11.87
N THR A 38 2.35 14.53 -11.26
CA THR A 38 1.31 13.89 -10.46
C THR A 38 0.23 13.29 -11.36
N PRO A 39 -0.54 12.30 -10.88
CA PRO A 39 -1.65 11.76 -11.64
C PRO A 39 -2.77 12.79 -11.77
N TRP A 40 -3.62 12.56 -12.76
CA TRP A 40 -4.88 13.27 -12.95
C TRP A 40 -5.70 13.35 -11.64
N ALA A 41 -6.27 14.52 -11.38
CA ALA A 41 -7.12 14.78 -10.22
C ALA A 41 -8.51 14.15 -10.44
N PRO A 42 -8.90 13.09 -9.71
CA PRO A 42 -10.09 12.31 -10.04
C PRO A 42 -11.43 13.03 -9.81
N TRP A 43 -11.40 14.19 -9.15
CA TRP A 43 -12.58 15.04 -8.93
C TRP A 43 -12.78 16.09 -10.03
N GLU A 44 -11.81 16.27 -10.91
CA GLU A 44 -11.91 17.21 -12.03
C GLU A 44 -12.46 16.52 -13.27
N ARG A 45 -13.30 17.21 -14.05
CA ARG A 45 -13.79 16.65 -15.33
C ARG A 45 -12.75 16.74 -16.44
N ASP A 46 -11.85 17.71 -16.35
CA ASP A 46 -10.78 17.91 -17.32
C ASP A 46 -9.61 16.96 -16.99
N SER A 47 -9.23 16.13 -17.97
CA SER A 47 -8.13 15.18 -17.85
C SER A 47 -6.75 15.85 -17.73
N ASN A 48 -6.66 17.14 -18.02
CA ASN A 48 -5.41 17.90 -17.96
C ASN A 48 -5.12 18.49 -16.57
N VAL A 49 -6.08 18.42 -15.64
CA VAL A 49 -5.87 18.93 -14.28
C VAL A 49 -5.25 17.83 -13.43
N MET A 50 -4.00 18.07 -13.03
CA MET A 50 -3.22 17.14 -12.21
C MET A 50 -3.39 17.41 -10.72
N PHE A 51 -3.18 16.38 -9.91
CA PHE A 51 -3.24 16.49 -8.45
C PHE A 51 -2.17 17.48 -7.97
N PRO A 52 -2.47 18.44 -7.07
CA PRO A 52 -1.44 19.36 -6.59
C PRO A 52 -0.26 18.63 -5.93
N PRO A 53 1.00 18.87 -6.35
CA PRO A 53 2.19 18.11 -5.94
C PRO A 53 2.35 17.87 -4.43
N VAL A 54 2.20 18.94 -3.64
CA VAL A 54 2.33 18.87 -2.18
C VAL A 54 1.19 18.07 -1.56
N LEU A 55 -0.05 18.26 -2.05
CA LEU A 55 -1.21 17.52 -1.55
C LEU A 55 -1.10 16.03 -1.90
N PHE A 56 -0.65 15.69 -3.10
CA PHE A 56 -0.46 14.29 -3.50
C PHE A 56 0.60 13.61 -2.63
N THR A 57 1.71 14.31 -2.36
CA THR A 57 2.78 13.83 -1.48
C THR A 57 2.24 13.50 -0.08
N LEU A 58 1.47 14.40 0.53
CA LEU A 58 0.86 14.16 1.84
C LEU A 58 -0.22 13.08 1.80
N ALA A 59 -1.06 13.08 0.76
CA ALA A 59 -2.11 12.09 0.57
C ALA A 59 -1.54 10.67 0.42
N THR A 60 -0.33 10.54 -0.14
CA THR A 60 0.36 9.26 -0.29
C THR A 60 0.58 8.56 1.05
N PHE A 61 0.87 9.30 2.13
CA PHE A 61 0.96 8.73 3.47
C PHE A 61 -0.35 8.03 3.87
N VAL A 62 -1.45 8.80 3.80
CA VAL A 62 -2.77 8.38 4.28
C VAL A 62 -3.30 7.24 3.43
N ALA A 63 -3.17 7.36 2.10
CA ALA A 63 -3.56 6.32 1.16
C ALA A 63 -2.81 5.01 1.43
N THR A 64 -1.49 5.09 1.63
CA THR A 64 -0.66 3.92 1.92
C THR A 64 -1.03 3.26 3.24
N VAL A 65 -1.14 4.03 4.32
CA VAL A 65 -1.50 3.48 5.64
C VAL A 65 -2.89 2.84 5.59
N THR A 66 -3.86 3.48 4.94
CA THR A 66 -5.24 2.97 4.84
C THR A 66 -5.29 1.69 4.00
N PHE A 67 -4.61 1.69 2.85
CA PHE A 67 -4.54 0.51 1.99
C PHE A 67 -3.83 -0.65 2.70
N CYS A 68 -2.65 -0.41 3.28
CA CYS A 68 -1.92 -1.45 4.02
C CYS A 68 -2.66 -1.93 5.27
N ALA A 69 -3.46 -1.10 5.95
CA ALA A 69 -4.33 -1.56 7.03
C ALA A 69 -5.40 -2.54 6.51
N SER A 70 -6.00 -2.25 5.36
CA SER A 70 -6.95 -3.15 4.71
C SER A 70 -6.30 -4.47 4.32
N THR A 71 -5.03 -4.43 3.91
CA THR A 71 -4.29 -5.66 3.56
C THR A 71 -3.85 -6.49 4.78
N VAL A 72 -3.60 -5.86 5.94
CA VAL A 72 -3.44 -6.57 7.23
C VAL A 72 -4.70 -7.35 7.59
N VAL A 73 -5.88 -6.74 7.41
CA VAL A 73 -7.17 -7.41 7.62
C VAL A 73 -7.33 -8.58 6.66
N TYR A 74 -7.01 -8.39 5.38
CA TYR A 74 -7.03 -9.45 4.38
C TYR A 74 -6.06 -10.61 4.69
N HIS A 75 -4.83 -10.33 5.13
CA HIS A 75 -3.87 -11.36 5.53
C HIS A 75 -4.38 -12.17 6.73
N THR A 76 -4.96 -11.47 7.71
CA THR A 76 -5.56 -12.10 8.90
C THR A 76 -6.74 -12.98 8.50
N LEU A 77 -7.56 -12.55 7.53
CA LEU A 77 -8.64 -13.35 6.96
C LEU A 77 -8.08 -14.60 6.26
N LEU A 78 -7.02 -14.47 5.45
CA LEU A 78 -6.37 -15.62 4.80
C LEU A 78 -5.93 -16.68 5.82
N LYS A 79 -5.36 -16.28 6.96
CA LYS A 79 -4.98 -17.22 8.03
C LYS A 79 -6.16 -18.02 8.58
N SER A 80 -7.39 -17.50 8.50
CA SER A 80 -8.59 -18.22 8.93
C SER A 80 -9.12 -19.21 7.89
N PHE A 81 -8.73 -19.09 6.62
CA PHE A 81 -9.24 -19.92 5.53
C PHE A 81 -8.21 -20.89 4.93
N THR A 82 -6.92 -20.72 5.21
CA THR A 82 -5.88 -21.55 4.63
C THR A 82 -4.64 -21.66 5.53
N ASP A 83 -4.04 -22.85 5.55
CA ASP A 83 -2.75 -23.12 6.22
C ASP A 83 -1.56 -22.45 5.51
N ASN A 84 -1.76 -21.94 4.29
CA ASN A 84 -0.73 -21.33 3.45
C ASN A 84 -0.98 -19.83 3.19
N ALA A 85 -1.44 -19.09 4.22
CA ALA A 85 -1.80 -17.68 4.11
C ALA A 85 -0.68 -16.81 3.51
N ASP A 86 0.58 -17.04 3.88
CA ASP A 86 1.73 -16.27 3.38
C ASP A 86 1.98 -16.49 1.87
N LYS A 87 1.74 -17.70 1.38
CA LYS A 87 1.84 -18.00 -0.05
C LYS A 87 0.76 -17.23 -0.81
N TRP A 88 -0.49 -17.35 -0.36
CA TRP A 88 -1.63 -16.66 -0.97
C TRP A 88 -1.47 -15.15 -0.93
N TRP A 89 -1.02 -14.60 0.20
CA TRP A 89 -0.69 -13.18 0.36
C TRP A 89 0.28 -12.69 -0.71
N ARG A 90 1.40 -13.39 -0.91
CA ARG A 90 2.40 -13.03 -1.92
C ARG A 90 1.86 -13.19 -3.34
N THR A 91 1.09 -14.25 -3.61
CA THR A 91 0.48 -14.48 -4.92
C THR A 91 -0.52 -13.38 -5.26
N THR A 92 -1.49 -13.10 -4.39
CA THR A 92 -2.51 -12.08 -4.65
C THR A 92 -1.92 -10.67 -4.64
N GLY A 93 -0.95 -10.39 -3.79
CA GLY A 93 -0.23 -9.12 -3.81
C GLY A 93 0.61 -8.93 -5.08
N GLY A 94 1.25 -9.99 -5.59
CA GLY A 94 1.95 -9.94 -6.87
C GLY A 94 1.00 -9.69 -8.05
N VAL A 95 -0.15 -10.36 -8.08
CA VAL A 95 -1.21 -10.11 -9.08
C VAL A 95 -1.72 -8.67 -8.99
N PHE A 96 -1.95 -8.17 -7.78
CA PHE A 96 -2.37 -6.78 -7.56
C PHE A 96 -1.34 -5.78 -8.09
N LEU A 97 -0.04 -5.98 -7.81
CA LEU A 97 1.00 -5.07 -8.29
C LEU A 97 1.08 -5.03 -9.82
N LEU A 98 0.90 -6.17 -10.49
CA LEU A 98 0.85 -6.23 -11.94
C LEU A 98 -0.40 -5.53 -12.50
N ALA A 99 -1.57 -5.88 -11.97
CA ALA A 99 -2.84 -5.31 -12.43
C ALA A 99 -2.89 -3.79 -12.22
N TYR A 100 -2.48 -3.32 -11.04
CA TYR A 100 -2.44 -1.90 -10.73
C TYR A 100 -1.36 -1.19 -11.55
N GLY A 101 -0.17 -1.79 -11.71
CA GLY A 101 0.90 -1.23 -12.52
C GLY A 101 0.45 -0.96 -13.96
N LEU A 102 -0.30 -1.90 -14.55
CA LEU A 102 -0.93 -1.70 -15.87
C LEU A 102 -2.02 -0.63 -15.83
N TYR A 103 -2.88 -0.63 -14.80
CA TYR A 103 -3.95 0.36 -14.64
C TYR A 103 -3.41 1.80 -14.51
N SER A 104 -2.23 1.97 -13.90
CA SER A 104 -1.63 3.30 -13.67
C SER A 104 -1.29 4.07 -14.97
N PHE A 105 -1.25 3.41 -16.13
CA PHE A 105 -1.10 4.09 -17.42
C PHE A 105 -2.32 4.93 -17.82
N GLY A 106 -3.45 4.79 -17.10
CA GLY A 106 -4.60 5.70 -17.21
C GLY A 106 -4.48 6.99 -16.38
N SER A 107 -3.31 7.30 -15.81
CA SER A 107 -3.12 8.43 -14.87
C SER A 107 -2.94 9.81 -15.50
N GLY A 108 -3.09 9.94 -16.82
CA GLY A 108 -3.00 11.20 -17.55
C GLY A 108 -1.74 11.30 -18.40
N THR A 109 -0.56 11.23 -17.77
CA THR A 109 0.73 11.29 -18.49
C THR A 109 1.56 10.02 -18.31
N TYR A 110 2.47 9.75 -19.25
CA TYR A 110 3.41 8.63 -19.13
C TYR A 110 4.33 8.79 -17.91
N GLU A 111 4.70 10.02 -17.59
CA GLU A 111 5.53 10.32 -16.43
C GLU A 111 4.79 10.02 -15.11
N ALA A 112 3.52 10.43 -15.00
CA ALA A 112 2.67 10.10 -13.85
C ALA A 112 2.51 8.58 -13.70
N ALA A 113 2.37 7.84 -14.81
CA ALA A 113 2.28 6.38 -14.79
C ALA A 113 3.58 5.73 -14.27
N ILE A 114 4.74 6.20 -14.73
CA ILE A 114 6.05 5.72 -14.24
C ILE A 114 6.22 6.06 -12.75
N MET A 115 5.90 7.30 -12.36
CA MET A 115 5.95 7.75 -10.97
C MET A 115 5.08 6.85 -10.07
N LEU A 116 3.84 6.59 -10.47
CA LEU A 116 2.94 5.70 -9.73
C LEU A 116 3.47 4.27 -9.65
N ASN A 117 4.06 3.72 -10.71
CA ASN A 117 4.66 2.38 -10.67
C ASN A 117 5.84 2.32 -9.69
N LEU A 118 6.73 3.32 -9.70
CA LEU A 118 7.83 3.40 -8.75
C LEU A 118 7.32 3.49 -7.32
N LEU A 119 6.29 4.31 -7.08
CA LEU A 119 5.66 4.42 -5.78
C LEU A 119 5.00 3.11 -5.32
N HIS A 120 4.36 2.39 -6.25
CA HIS A 120 3.82 1.06 -6.00
C HIS A 120 4.88 0.04 -5.64
N LEU A 121 6.08 0.12 -6.22
CA LEU A 121 7.20 -0.75 -5.83
C LEU A 121 7.74 -0.37 -4.44
N ILE A 122 7.88 0.94 -4.16
CA ILE A 122 8.31 1.47 -2.86
C ILE A 122 7.36 1.02 -1.73
N VAL A 123 6.06 0.91 -1.99
CA VAL A 123 5.07 0.46 -1.00
C VAL A 123 4.86 -1.05 -1.02
N GLY A 124 4.68 -1.60 -2.21
CA GLY A 124 4.29 -2.97 -2.47
C GLY A 124 5.30 -3.97 -1.96
N LEU A 125 6.59 -3.79 -2.30
CA LEU A 125 7.64 -4.73 -1.89
C LEU A 125 7.81 -4.77 -0.35
N PRO A 126 7.93 -3.63 0.35
CA PRO A 126 7.93 -3.65 1.82
C PRO A 126 6.65 -4.25 2.41
N SER A 127 5.47 -3.96 1.87
CA SER A 127 4.21 -4.52 2.40
C SER A 127 4.18 -6.05 2.31
N LEU A 128 4.64 -6.61 1.19
CA LEU A 128 4.68 -8.06 0.96
C LEU A 128 5.63 -8.78 1.93
N ILE A 129 6.68 -8.10 2.38
CA ILE A 129 7.72 -8.68 3.25
C ILE A 129 7.43 -8.43 4.72
N LEU A 130 7.04 -7.19 5.09
CA LEU A 130 7.00 -6.73 6.47
C LEU A 130 5.66 -7.03 7.16
N ILE A 131 4.53 -7.04 6.44
CA ILE A 131 3.22 -7.31 7.06
C ILE A 131 3.15 -8.73 7.65
N PRO A 132 3.52 -9.80 6.91
CA PRO A 132 3.52 -11.15 7.49
C PRO A 132 4.42 -11.26 8.73
N ARG A 133 5.58 -10.60 8.69
CA ARG A 133 6.54 -10.58 9.81
C ARG A 133 5.98 -9.89 11.04
N ALA A 134 5.29 -8.77 10.87
CA ALA A 134 4.63 -8.06 11.97
C ALA A 134 3.55 -8.93 12.63
N LEU A 135 2.83 -9.73 11.84
CA LEU A 135 1.78 -10.63 12.32
C LEU A 135 2.30 -11.98 12.86
N MET A 136 3.61 -12.24 12.79
CA MET A 136 4.25 -13.43 13.37
C MET A 136 4.83 -13.17 14.76
N SER A 137 5.06 -11.91 15.15
CA SER A 137 5.77 -11.61 16.41
C SER A 137 4.93 -11.85 17.66
N ASN A 138 3.68 -12.32 17.54
CA ASN A 138 2.82 -12.62 18.70
C ASN A 138 1.97 -13.90 18.52
N PRO A 139 2.54 -15.08 18.76
CA PRO A 139 1.83 -16.36 18.63
C PRO A 139 0.73 -16.59 19.68
N ASN A 140 0.72 -15.83 20.79
CA ASN A 140 -0.13 -16.11 21.95
C ASN A 140 -1.62 -15.78 21.77
N ILE A 141 -2.02 -15.11 20.67
CA ILE A 141 -3.43 -14.79 20.39
C ILE A 141 -4.05 -15.80 19.42
N MET A 142 -3.25 -16.50 18.62
CA MET A 142 -3.74 -17.55 17.70
C MET A 142 -3.86 -18.93 18.36
N ALA A 143 -3.33 -19.11 19.57
CA ALA A 143 -3.43 -20.37 20.32
C ALA A 143 -4.72 -20.50 21.16
N GLN A 144 -5.64 -19.53 21.09
CA GLN A 144 -6.95 -19.58 21.77
C GLN A 144 -8.10 -20.05 20.85
N THR A 145 -7.76 -20.65 19.70
CA THR A 145 -8.71 -21.33 18.80
C THR A 145 -8.77 -22.82 19.09
#